data_AF-A0A6G1H6L6-F1
#
_entry.id   AF-A0A6G1H6L6-F1
#
_cell.length_a   1.000
_cell.length_b   1.000
_cell.length_c   1.000
_cell.angle_alpha   90.00
_cell.angle_beta   90.00
_cell.angle_gamma   90.00
#
_symmetry.space_group_name_H-M   'P 1'
#
loop_
_entity.id
_entity.type
_entity.pdbx_description
1 polymer ?
#
loop_
_entity_poly.entity_id
_entity_poly.type
_entity_poly.pdbx_seq_one_letter_code
_entity_poly.pdbx_strand_id
1 'polypeptide(L)' 'MAGWVYRENNVPHYQRLFQAGNKKHIRQWSQTPKSKIILPLYYVMLFGSFSASMYMIGRQIFGHKTWFGKG' A
#
# COMPACT_ATOMS: atom_id res chain seq x y z
N MET A 1 -2.49 7.68 -31.86
CA MET A 1 -3.57 8.04 -30.91
C MET A 1 -4.51 6.84 -30.70
N ALA A 2 -3.98 5.70 -30.24
CA ALA A 2 -4.79 4.51 -29.98
C ALA A 2 -5.22 4.51 -28.51
N GLY A 3 -6.23 5.32 -28.19
CA GLY A 3 -6.77 5.39 -26.84
C GLY A 3 -8.23 5.75 -26.93
N TRP A 4 -9.08 5.04 -26.19
CA TRP A 4 -10.48 5.38 -25.91
C TRP A 4 -11.54 5.00 -26.97
N VAL A 5 -11.22 4.87 -28.26
CA VAL A 5 -12.27 4.66 -29.29
C VAL A 5 -12.94 3.27 -29.22
N TYR A 6 -12.26 2.23 -28.72
CA TYR A 6 -12.81 0.86 -28.63
C TYR A 6 -12.69 0.21 -27.25
N ARG A 7 -12.53 1.00 -26.17
CA ARG A 7 -12.43 0.44 -24.81
C ARG A 7 -13.83 0.22 -24.24
N GLU A 8 -14.13 -1.00 -23.82
CA GLU A 8 -15.36 -1.29 -23.09
C GLU A 8 -15.48 -0.43 -21.83
N ASN A 9 -16.66 0.14 -21.61
CA ASN A 9 -16.92 0.99 -20.46
C ASN A 9 -17.12 0.16 -19.18
N ASN A 10 -16.06 0.05 -18.39
CA ASN A 10 -16.08 -0.66 -17.11
C ASN A 10 -16.60 0.19 -15.92
N VAL A 11 -17.02 1.44 -16.14
CA VAL A 11 -17.49 2.32 -15.06
C VAL A 11 -18.69 1.72 -14.30
N PRO A 12 -19.75 1.20 -14.96
CA PRO A 12 -20.89 0.60 -14.25
C PRO A 12 -20.49 -0.66 -13.46
N HIS A 13 -19.46 -1.38 -13.91
CA HIS A 13 -18.92 -2.52 -13.19
C HIS A 13 -18.29 -2.08 -11.85
N TYR A 14 -17.38 -1.11 -11.89
CA TYR A 14 -16.72 -0.61 -10.67
C TYR A 14 -17.68 0.13 -9.74
N GLN A 15 -18.66 0.86 -10.27
CA GLN A 15 -19.71 1.50 -9.46
C GLN A 15 -20.48 0.45 -8.64
N ARG A 16 -20.93 -0.64 -9.27
CA ARG A 16 -21.61 -1.74 -8.55
C ARG A 16 -20.71 -2.40 -7.51
N LEU A 17 -19.44 -2.64 -7.84
CA LEU A 17 -18.46 -3.24 -6.93
C LEU A 17 -18.27 -2.39 -5.66
N PHE A 18 -18.00 -1.09 -5.82
CA PHE A 18 -17.73 -0.20 -4.69
C PHE A 18 -19.00 0.13 -3.89
N GLN A 19 -20.16 0.28 -4.54
CA GLN A 19 -21.44 0.43 -3.83
C GLN A 19 -21.80 -0.82 -3.02
N ALA A 20 -21.55 -2.03 -3.55
CA ALA A 20 -21.73 -3.27 -2.80
C ALA A 20 -20.76 -3.39 -1.61
N GLY A 21 -19.52 -2.93 -1.77
CA GLY A 21 -18.54 -2.84 -0.69
C GLY A 21 -18.96 -1.86 0.42
N ASN A 22 -19.49 -0.69 0.03
CA ASN A 22 -19.99 0.31 0.97
C ASN A 22 -21.19 -0.18 1.79
N LYS A 23 -22.13 -0.91 1.16
CA LYS A 23 -23.25 -1.56 1.88
C LYS A 23 -22.79 -2.59 2.91
N LYS A 24 -21.62 -3.19 2.70
CA LYS A 24 -20.98 -4.14 3.63
C LYS A 24 -20.03 -3.46 4.62
N HIS A 25 -19.99 -2.12 4.67
CA HIS A 25 -19.08 -1.32 5.49
C HIS A 25 -17.59 -1.69 5.32
N ILE A 26 -17.20 -2.16 4.13
CA ILE A 26 -15.80 -2.46 3.82
C ILE A 26 -15.10 -1.15 3.45
N ARG A 27 -13.89 -0.95 3.97
CA ARG A 27 -13.05 0.22 3.62
C ARG A 27 -12.78 0.29 2.12
N GLN A 28 -12.91 1.47 1.54
CA GLN A 28 -12.80 1.72 0.09
C GLN A 28 -11.56 1.05 -0.55
N TRP A 29 -10.39 1.15 0.10
CA TRP A 29 -9.13 0.58 -0.40
C TRP A 29 -9.06 -0.95 -0.35
N SER A 30 -9.96 -1.62 0.37
CA SER A 30 -10.00 -3.08 0.56
C SER A 30 -11.13 -3.78 -0.22
N GLN A 31 -11.90 -3.05 -1.04
CA GLN A 31 -13.08 -3.59 -1.73
C GLN A 31 -12.75 -4.42 -2.97
N THR A 32 -11.57 -4.24 -3.57
CA THR A 32 -11.19 -4.87 -4.85
C THR A 32 -10.40 -6.17 -4.61
N PRO A 33 -10.52 -7.20 -5.49
CA PRO A 33 -9.71 -8.42 -5.36
C PRO A 33 -8.20 -8.18 -5.33
N LYS A 34 -7.71 -7.20 -6.10
CA LYS A 34 -6.30 -6.82 -6.15
C LYS A 34 -5.77 -6.25 -4.84
N SER A 35 -6.64 -5.66 -4.02
CA SER A 35 -6.26 -5.09 -2.72
C SER A 35 -5.68 -6.14 -1.79
N LYS A 36 -6.07 -7.42 -1.92
CA LYS A 36 -5.52 -8.53 -1.12
C LYS A 36 -4.03 -8.77 -1.31
N ILE A 37 -3.45 -8.33 -2.43
CA ILE A 37 -2.01 -8.49 -2.73
C ILE A 37 -1.30 -7.15 -2.53
N ILE A 38 -1.88 -6.06 -3.01
CA ILE A 38 -1.24 -4.73 -2.97
C ILE A 38 -1.13 -4.22 -1.52
N LEU A 39 -2.18 -4.36 -0.71
CA LEU A 39 -2.17 -3.86 0.66
C LEU A 39 -1.13 -4.55 1.56
N PRO A 40 -1.01 -5.90 1.63
CA PRO A 40 0.01 -6.51 2.46
C PRO A 40 1.43 -6.15 2.00
N LEU A 41 1.67 -6.08 0.69
CA LEU A 41 2.97 -5.63 0.17
C LEU A 41 3.29 -4.19 0.61
N TYR A 42 2.31 -3.29 0.50
CA TYR A 42 2.43 -1.92 0.99
C TYR A 42 2.71 -1.88 2.50
N TYR A 43 2.00 -2.66 3.32
CA TYR A 43 2.22 -2.69 4.76
C TYR A 43 3.59 -3.23 5.14
N VAL A 44 4.11 -4.25 4.46
CA VAL A 44 5.47 -4.75 4.68
C VAL A 44 6.50 -3.67 4.39
N MET A 45 6.38 -2.94 3.28
CA MET A 45 7.30 -1.85 2.96
C MET A 45 7.17 -0.68 3.93
N LEU A 46 5.95 -0.30 4.30
CA LEU A 46 5.69 0.81 5.21
C LEU A 46 6.26 0.53 6.60
N PHE A 47 5.88 -0.58 7.22
CA PHE A 47 6.36 -0.92 8.56
C PHE A 47 7.83 -1.34 8.55
N GLY A 48 8.29 -2.02 7.48
CA GLY A 48 9.71 -2.35 7.32
C GLY A 48 10.59 -1.11 7.28
N SER A 49 10.24 -0.12 6.45
CA SER A 49 11.01 1.13 6.34
C SER A 49 10.89 2.01 7.59
N PHE A 50 9.72 2.02 8.25
CA PHE A 50 9.53 2.71 9.51
C PHE A 50 10.41 2.11 10.62
N SER A 51 10.36 0.80 10.83
CA SER A 51 11.18 0.10 11.82
C SER A 51 12.68 0.25 11.54
N ALA A 52 13.08 0.18 10.27
CA ALA A 52 14.44 0.46 9.81
C ALA A 52 14.92 1.87 10.21
N SER A 53 14.07 2.88 9.97
CA SER A 53 14.38 4.28 10.29
C SER A 53 14.50 4.49 11.79
N MET A 54 13.57 3.95 12.57
CA MET A 54 13.62 4.00 14.05
C MET A 54 14.87 3.32 14.61
N TYR A 55 15.26 2.16 14.04
CA TYR A 55 16.49 1.47 14.42
C TYR A 55 17.73 2.35 14.20
N MET A 56 17.86 2.97 13.02
CA MET A 56 19.00 3.83 12.71
C MET A 56 19.03 5.11 13.55
N ILE A 57 17.86 5.70 13.85
CA ILE A 57 17.77 6.83 14.77
C ILE A 57 18.27 6.44 16.16
N GLY A 58 17.82 5.29 16.69
CA GLY A 58 18.28 4.78 17.99
C GLY A 58 19.79 4.54 18.01
N ARG A 59 20.33 3.91 16.97
CA ARG A 59 21.77 3.67 16.81
C ARG A 59 22.57 4.97 16.75
N GLN A 60 22.05 5.98 16.06
CA GLN A 60 22.70 7.28 15.92
C GLN A 60 22.73 8.08 17.23
N ILE A 61 21.70 7.94 18.09
CA ILE A 61 21.71 8.50 19.45
C ILE A 61 22.88 7.91 20.27
N PHE A 62 23.17 6.62 20.11
CA PHE A 62 24.31 5.96 20.75
C PHE A 62 25.65 6.14 20.01
N GLY A 63 25.70 7.03 19.01
CA GLY A 63 26.93 7.38 18.30
C GLY A 63 27.32 6.45 17.15
N HIS A 64 26.50 5.45 16.83
CA HIS A 64 26.79 4.51 15.75
C HIS A 64 26.27 5.02 14.39
N LYS A 65 27.13 5.01 13.37
CA LYS A 65 26.83 5.53 12.02
C LYS A 65 26.39 4.45 11.03
N THR A 66 26.54 3.18 11.38
CA THR A 66 26.27 2.05 10.48
C THR A 66 25.29 1.04 11.11
N TRP A 67 24.63 0.28 10.23
CA TRP A 67 23.63 -0.72 10.62
C TRP A 67 24.21 -1.82 11.51
N PHE A 68 25.41 -2.33 11.20
CA PHE A 68 26.02 -3.46 11.92
C PHE A 68 27.46 -3.22 12.38
N GLY A 69 27.93 -1.97 12.41
CA GLY A 69 29.29 -1.63 12.84
C GLY A 69 29.38 -1.09 14.26
N LYS A 70 30.58 -1.11 14.84
CA LYS A 70 30.84 -0.49 16.15
C LYS A 70 30.91 1.04 16.08
N GLY A 71 31.20 1.60 14.90
CA GLY A 71 31.33 3.03 14.65
C GLY A 71 30.04 3.72 14.24
#